data_AF-M5CC99-F1
#
_entry.id   AF-M5CC99-F1
#
_cell.length_a   1.000
_cell.length_b   1.000
_cell.length_c   1.000
_cell.angle_alpha   90.00
_cell.angle_beta   90.00
_cell.angle_gamma   90.00
#
_symmetry.space_group_name_H-M   'P 1'
#
loop_
_entity.id
_entity.type
_entity.pdbx_description
1 polymer ?
#
loop_
_entity_poly.entity_id
_entity_poly.type
_entity_poly.pdbx_seq_one_letter_code
_entity_poly.pdbx_strand_id
1 'polypeptide(L)'
;MDSTLEWFKRELGQMESRVSGRVVPSLLDPVRVKLKDAGGAAVRLDQVSTVGVRDGNVLVVTLFDEVNMKDVEASIINAQIPNMNPQRADTRTLRIVVPKPTMEARQAVVANASRMAEDTKVKIRTSRESGMKELKKLGHAKHSKFADELQKSTDKHTKDIDALVAKLKKSISA
;
A
#
# COMPACT_ATOMS: atom_id res chain seq x y z
N MET A 1 -7.11 2.00 19.45
CA MET A 1 -6.65 3.21 18.74
C MET A 1 -5.43 2.90 17.88
N ASP A 2 -4.43 2.18 18.41
CA ASP A 2 -3.23 1.78 17.66
C ASP A 2 -3.52 0.98 16.39
N SER A 3 -4.47 0.04 16.43
CA SER A 3 -4.90 -0.74 15.26
C SER A 3 -5.43 0.15 14.12
N THR A 4 -6.16 1.22 14.45
CA THR A 4 -6.64 2.20 13.48
C THR A 4 -5.49 3.00 12.88
N LEU A 5 -4.49 3.37 13.69
CA LEU A 5 -3.31 4.10 13.22
C LEU A 5 -2.42 3.23 12.32
N GLU A 6 -2.19 1.97 12.69
CA GLU A 6 -1.41 1.02 11.89
C GLU A 6 -2.09 0.74 10.54
N TRP A 7 -3.41 0.58 10.53
CA TRP A 7 -4.17 0.48 9.28
C TRP A 7 -3.99 1.74 8.41
N PHE A 8 -4.11 2.93 9.01
CA PHE A 8 -3.95 4.20 8.29
C PHE A 8 -2.53 4.39 7.72
N LYS A 9 -1.49 4.04 8.48
CA LYS A 9 -0.09 4.04 8.01
C LYS A 9 0.10 3.13 6.81
N ARG A 10 -0.46 1.91 6.86
CA ARG A 10 -0.35 0.94 5.76
C ARG A 10 -1.01 1.49 4.50
N GLU A 11 -2.20 2.06 4.63
CA GLU A 11 -2.95 2.62 3.51
C GLU A 11 -2.24 3.85 2.92
N LEU A 12 -1.70 4.73 3.77
CA LEU A 12 -0.87 5.85 3.34
C LEU A 12 0.39 5.39 2.59
N GLY A 13 1.07 4.33 3.05
CA GLY A 13 2.24 3.78 2.37
C GLY A 13 1.90 3.28 0.96
N GLN A 14 0.71 2.67 0.77
CA GLN A 14 0.23 2.28 -0.55
C GLN A 14 -0.05 3.51 -1.44
N MET A 15 -0.66 4.56 -0.87
CA MET A 15 -0.88 5.82 -1.58
C MET A 15 0.45 6.51 -1.96
N GLU A 16 1.44 6.52 -1.07
CA GLU A 16 2.77 7.09 -1.32
C GLU A 16 3.48 6.37 -2.46
N SER A 17 3.44 5.03 -2.48
CA SER A 17 4.02 4.24 -3.58
C SER A 17 3.37 4.59 -4.94
N ARG A 18 2.04 4.73 -4.97
CA ARG A 18 1.32 5.13 -6.19
C ARG A 18 1.73 6.51 -6.69
N VAL A 19 2.05 7.42 -5.78
CA VAL A 19 2.39 8.81 -6.10
C VAL A 19 3.87 8.98 -6.47
N SER A 20 4.78 8.34 -5.73
CA SER A 20 6.20 8.40 -6.04
C SER A 20 6.51 7.80 -7.42
N GLY A 21 5.60 6.99 -7.98
CA GLY A 21 5.86 6.19 -9.18
C GLY A 21 7.00 5.19 -8.94
N ARG A 22 7.30 4.91 -7.66
CA ARG A 22 8.38 4.05 -7.23
C ARG A 22 7.84 2.64 -7.22
N VAL A 23 8.33 1.87 -8.17
CA VAL A 23 7.86 0.53 -8.40
C VAL A 23 8.55 -0.40 -7.41
N VAL A 24 7.77 -1.25 -6.75
CA VAL A 24 8.27 -2.23 -5.79
C VAL A 24 7.99 -3.63 -6.31
N PRO A 25 8.89 -4.61 -6.09
CA PRO A 25 8.67 -5.99 -6.54
C PRO A 25 7.36 -6.60 -6.05
N SER A 26 6.91 -6.19 -4.84
CA SER A 26 5.68 -6.66 -4.21
C SER A 26 4.40 -6.33 -4.99
N LEU A 27 4.46 -5.45 -5.99
CA LEU A 27 3.34 -5.23 -6.92
C LEU A 27 2.98 -6.49 -7.72
N LEU A 28 3.93 -7.41 -7.89
CA LEU A 28 3.74 -8.65 -8.63
C LEU A 28 3.41 -9.86 -7.74
N ASP A 29 3.35 -9.69 -6.42
CA ASP A 29 2.96 -10.75 -5.46
C ASP A 29 1.57 -11.40 -5.73
N PRO A 30 0.53 -10.66 -6.17
CA PRO A 30 -0.76 -11.28 -6.48
C PRO A 30 -0.74 -12.07 -7.80
N VAL A 31 0.30 -11.94 -8.63
CA VAL A 31 0.37 -12.66 -9.91
C VAL A 31 0.55 -14.16 -9.65
N ARG A 32 -0.32 -14.94 -10.29
CA ARG A 32 -0.27 -16.40 -10.30
C ARG A 32 -0.03 -16.86 -11.72
N VAL A 33 1.07 -17.56 -11.93
CA VAL A 33 1.49 -18.08 -13.23
C VAL A 33 0.96 -19.48 -13.39
N LYS A 34 0.21 -19.74 -14.46
CA LYS A 34 -0.20 -21.10 -14.83
C LYS A 34 0.88 -21.71 -15.70
N LEU A 35 1.70 -22.60 -15.14
CA LEU A 35 2.74 -23.29 -15.90
C LEU A 35 2.14 -24.48 -16.67
N LYS A 36 2.60 -24.69 -17.91
CA LYS A 36 2.20 -25.86 -18.70
C LYS A 36 2.80 -27.15 -18.17
N ASP A 37 4.04 -27.13 -17.70
CA ASP A 37 4.74 -28.32 -17.18
C ASP A 37 4.21 -28.78 -15.82
N ALA A 38 3.52 -27.91 -15.07
CA ALA A 38 2.94 -28.23 -13.77
C ALA A 38 1.51 -28.82 -13.87
N GLY A 39 1.11 -29.34 -15.04
CA GLY A 39 -0.23 -29.89 -15.24
C GLY A 39 -1.37 -28.87 -15.07
N GLY A 40 -1.08 -27.58 -15.26
CA GLY A 40 -2.07 -26.50 -15.13
C GLY A 40 -2.22 -25.90 -13.73
N ALA A 41 -1.38 -26.30 -12.75
CA ALA A 41 -1.36 -25.67 -11.43
C ALA A 41 -0.84 -24.22 -11.49
N ALA A 42 -1.47 -23.33 -10.74
CA ALA A 42 -1.08 -21.93 -10.64
C ALA A 42 -0.01 -21.77 -9.54
N VAL A 43 1.19 -21.36 -9.91
CA VAL A 43 2.32 -21.08 -9.00
C VAL A 43 2.51 -19.58 -8.83
N ARG A 44 3.23 -19.18 -7.79
CA ARG A 44 3.54 -17.77 -7.57
C ARG A 44 4.66 -17.32 -8.51
N LEU A 45 4.65 -16.05 -8.92
CA LEU A 45 5.64 -15.51 -9.87
C LEU A 45 7.08 -15.55 -9.31
N ASP A 46 7.24 -15.38 -8.01
CA ASP A 46 8.53 -15.44 -7.29
C ASP A 46 9.19 -16.83 -7.31
N GLN A 47 8.42 -17.89 -7.55
CA GLN A 47 8.95 -19.27 -7.65
C GLN A 47 9.53 -19.59 -9.03
N VAL A 48 9.16 -18.81 -10.05
CA VAL A 48 9.54 -19.04 -11.46
C VAL A 48 10.44 -17.95 -12.01
N SER A 49 10.61 -16.86 -11.25
CA SER A 49 11.35 -15.68 -11.69
C SER A 49 11.94 -14.90 -10.51
N THR A 50 12.99 -14.14 -10.80
CA THR A 50 13.53 -13.09 -9.94
C THR A 50 12.97 -11.74 -10.38
N VAL A 51 12.40 -10.99 -9.43
CA VAL A 51 11.86 -9.64 -9.68
C VAL A 51 12.79 -8.59 -9.08
N GLY A 52 13.25 -7.67 -9.91
CA GLY A 52 14.07 -6.52 -9.53
C GLY A 52 13.49 -5.20 -10.01
N VAL A 53 13.99 -4.09 -9.48
CA VAL A 53 13.61 -2.74 -9.91
C VAL A 53 14.85 -2.07 -10.52
N ARG A 54 14.68 -1.50 -11.70
CA ARG A 54 15.69 -0.73 -12.41
C ARG A 54 15.18 0.69 -12.63
N ASP A 55 16.06 1.68 -12.44
CA ASP A 55 15.79 3.11 -12.65
C ASP A 55 14.59 3.68 -11.86
N GLY A 56 14.06 2.91 -10.89
CA GLY A 56 12.95 3.26 -9.99
C GLY A 56 11.55 3.13 -10.61
N ASN A 57 11.45 3.08 -11.94
CA ASN A 57 10.19 3.01 -12.70
C ASN A 57 10.04 1.77 -13.60
N VAL A 58 11.08 0.94 -13.70
CA VAL A 58 11.06 -0.29 -14.51
C VAL A 58 11.17 -1.50 -13.60
N LEU A 59 10.17 -2.39 -13.63
CA LEU A 59 10.31 -3.73 -13.06
C LEU A 59 10.99 -4.63 -14.07
N VAL A 60 12.00 -5.36 -13.61
CA VAL A 60 12.70 -6.37 -14.39
C VAL A 60 12.35 -7.72 -13.79
N VAL A 61 11.74 -8.58 -14.59
CA VAL A 61 11.39 -9.95 -14.21
C VAL A 61 12.25 -10.88 -15.04
N THR A 62 13.16 -11.61 -14.38
CA THR A 62 14.07 -12.56 -15.03
C THR A 62 13.65 -13.97 -14.67
N LEU A 63 13.32 -14.76 -15.69
CA LEU A 63 12.86 -16.14 -15.54
C LEU A 63 14.02 -17.10 -15.33
N PHE A 64 13.76 -18.16 -14.57
CA PHE A 64 14.70 -19.27 -14.43
C PHE A 64 14.74 -20.12 -15.71
N ASP A 65 13.57 -20.42 -16.28
CA ASP A 65 13.40 -21.17 -17.53
C ASP A 65 12.69 -20.35 -18.60
N GLU A 66 13.29 -20.28 -19.79
CA GLU A 66 12.76 -19.50 -20.93
C GLU A 66 11.49 -20.09 -21.55
N VAL A 67 11.25 -21.39 -21.37
CA VAL A 67 10.07 -22.10 -21.88
C VAL A 67 8.78 -21.49 -21.32
N ASN A 68 8.84 -21.00 -20.07
CA ASN A 68 7.72 -20.43 -19.33
C ASN A 68 7.41 -18.97 -19.69
N MET A 69 8.19 -18.35 -20.60
CA MET A 69 8.10 -16.93 -20.93
C MET A 69 6.70 -16.52 -21.41
N LYS A 70 6.08 -17.33 -22.28
CA LYS A 70 4.74 -17.04 -22.80
C LYS A 70 3.66 -17.11 -21.72
N ASP A 71 3.77 -18.09 -20.82
CA ASP A 71 2.79 -18.31 -19.76
C ASP A 71 2.88 -17.21 -18.69
N VAL A 72 4.08 -16.75 -18.38
CA VAL A 72 4.33 -15.64 -17.44
C VAL A 72 3.83 -14.32 -17.99
N GLU A 73 4.14 -14.01 -19.25
CA GLU A 73 3.65 -12.80 -19.93
C GLU A 73 2.12 -12.75 -19.94
N ALA A 74 1.47 -13.86 -20.33
CA ALA A 74 0.01 -13.96 -20.32
C ALA A 74 -0.57 -13.83 -18.90
N SER A 75 0.09 -14.41 -17.90
CA SER A 75 -0.38 -14.35 -16.50
C SER A 75 -0.27 -12.95 -15.91
N ILE A 76 0.76 -12.18 -16.25
CA ILE A 76 0.91 -10.78 -15.84
C ILE A 76 -0.19 -9.91 -16.47
N ILE A 77 -0.50 -10.12 -17.76
CA ILE A 77 -1.59 -9.40 -18.44
C ILE A 77 -2.94 -9.78 -17.83
N ASN A 78 -3.17 -11.07 -17.58
CA ASN A 78 -4.40 -11.58 -16.96
C ASN A 78 -4.57 -11.18 -15.50
N ALA A 79 -3.49 -10.83 -14.79
CA ALA A 79 -3.58 -10.28 -13.43
C ALA A 79 -4.24 -8.89 -13.40
N GLN A 80 -4.49 -8.28 -14.57
CA GLN A 80 -5.18 -6.99 -14.75
C GLN A 80 -4.63 -5.88 -13.84
N ILE A 81 -3.31 -5.89 -13.60
CA ILE A 81 -2.69 -4.88 -12.77
C ILE A 81 -2.68 -3.56 -13.57
N PRO A 82 -3.24 -2.46 -13.03
CA PRO A 82 -3.34 -1.21 -13.77
C PRO A 82 -1.97 -0.70 -14.24
N ASN A 83 -1.88 -0.33 -15.52
CA ASN A 83 -0.70 0.29 -16.13
C ASN A 83 0.57 -0.58 -16.12
N MET A 84 0.44 -1.91 -16.07
CA MET A 84 1.58 -2.84 -16.12
C MET A 84 1.52 -3.72 -17.37
N ASN A 85 2.18 -3.27 -18.44
CA ASN A 85 2.35 -4.07 -19.66
C ASN A 85 3.77 -4.67 -19.71
N PRO A 86 3.91 -6.01 -19.70
CA PRO A 86 5.21 -6.65 -19.86
C PRO A 86 5.73 -6.48 -21.29
N GLN A 87 6.97 -6.04 -21.43
CA GLN A 87 7.72 -5.97 -22.67
C GLN A 87 8.88 -6.96 -22.60
N ARG A 88 9.06 -7.77 -23.65
CA ARG A 88 10.23 -8.65 -23.72
C ARG A 88 11.48 -7.84 -23.98
N ALA A 89 12.46 -7.95 -23.10
CA ALA A 89 13.78 -7.39 -23.32
C ALA A 89 14.73 -8.43 -23.93
N ASP A 90 14.66 -9.67 -23.42
CA ASP A 90 15.52 -10.78 -23.83
C ASP A 90 14.70 -12.09 -23.85
N THR A 91 15.32 -13.22 -24.21
CA THR A 91 14.68 -14.55 -24.18
C THR A 91 14.19 -14.96 -22.78
N ARG A 92 14.84 -14.43 -21.72
CA ARG A 92 14.53 -14.74 -20.32
C ARG A 92 14.07 -13.54 -19.48
N THR A 93 14.03 -12.34 -20.06
CA THR A 93 13.81 -11.10 -19.30
C THR A 93 12.59 -10.33 -19.80
N LEU A 94 11.67 -10.04 -18.90
CA LEU A 94 10.55 -9.12 -19.09
C LEU A 94 10.83 -7.79 -18.38
N ARG A 95 10.45 -6.70 -19.02
CA ARG A 95 10.49 -5.34 -18.46
C ARG A 95 9.07 -4.80 -18.41
N ILE A 96 8.65 -4.30 -17.25
CA ILE A 96 7.38 -3.63 -17.09
C ILE A 96 7.69 -2.18 -16.75
N VAL A 97 7.42 -1.28 -17.70
CA VAL A 97 7.58 0.15 -17.50
C VAL A 97 6.31 0.66 -16.83
N VAL A 98 6.43 1.18 -15.61
CA VAL A 98 5.31 1.84 -14.94
C VAL A 98 5.41 3.33 -15.24
N PRO A 99 4.42 3.92 -15.92
CA PRO A 99 4.39 5.35 -16.18
C PRO A 99 4.38 6.11 -14.86
N LYS A 100 5.12 7.22 -14.80
CA LYS A 100 5.02 8.13 -13.65
C LYS A 100 3.60 8.71 -13.60
N PRO A 101 2.97 8.79 -12.42
CA PRO A 101 1.65 9.40 -12.29
C PRO A 101 1.71 10.88 -12.69
N THR A 102 0.69 11.35 -13.41
CA THR A 102 0.53 12.76 -13.80
C THR A 102 0.30 13.65 -12.57
N MET A 103 0.46 14.96 -12.73
CA MET A 103 0.27 15.89 -11.62
C MET A 103 -1.17 15.85 -11.08
N GLU A 104 -2.18 15.66 -11.95
CA GLU A 104 -3.58 15.50 -11.52
C GLU A 104 -3.77 14.22 -10.69
N ALA A 105 -3.16 13.10 -11.09
CA ALA A 105 -3.24 11.85 -10.35
C ALA A 105 -2.57 11.97 -8.97
N ARG A 106 -1.44 12.66 -8.87
CA ARG A 106 -0.77 12.94 -7.60
C ARG A 106 -1.63 13.79 -6.67
N GLN A 107 -2.26 14.84 -7.20
CA GLN A 107 -3.18 15.70 -6.44
C GLN A 107 -4.43 14.94 -5.97
N ALA A 108 -4.99 14.07 -6.81
CA ALA A 108 -6.13 13.23 -6.44
C ALA A 108 -5.80 12.30 -5.26
N VAL A 109 -4.58 11.75 -5.22
CA VAL A 109 -4.14 10.94 -4.07
C VAL A 109 -4.00 11.78 -2.80
N VAL A 110 -3.49 13.01 -2.86
CA VAL A 110 -3.46 13.92 -1.70
C VAL A 110 -4.85 14.21 -1.16
N ALA A 111 -5.79 14.49 -2.06
CA ALA A 111 -7.17 14.76 -1.69
C ALA A 111 -7.80 13.55 -1.01
N ASN A 112 -7.55 12.34 -1.54
CA ASN A 112 -8.03 11.10 -0.95
C ASN A 112 -7.39 10.84 0.43
N ALA A 113 -6.07 10.97 0.55
CA ALA A 113 -5.35 10.83 1.81
C ALA A 113 -5.86 11.82 2.88
N SER A 114 -6.19 13.05 2.49
CA SER A 114 -6.76 14.05 3.40
C SER A 114 -8.17 13.66 3.87
N ARG A 115 -9.03 13.17 2.96
CA ARG A 115 -10.36 12.65 3.34
C ARG A 115 -10.26 11.46 4.30
N MET A 116 -9.34 10.54 4.00
CA MET A 116 -9.12 9.35 4.82
C MET A 116 -8.55 9.69 6.20
N ALA A 117 -7.72 10.73 6.30
CA ALA A 117 -7.22 11.24 7.57
C ALA A 117 -8.37 11.77 8.44
N GLU A 118 -9.31 12.53 7.88
CA GLU A 118 -10.46 13.03 8.62
C GLU A 118 -11.37 11.89 9.10
N ASP A 119 -11.64 10.88 8.26
CA ASP A 119 -12.37 9.66 8.67
C ASP A 119 -11.66 8.92 9.81
N THR A 120 -10.33 8.80 9.73
CA THR A 120 -9.51 8.15 10.76
C THR A 120 -9.55 8.92 12.08
N LYS A 121 -9.50 10.26 12.05
CA LYS A 121 -9.67 11.11 13.24
C LYS A 121 -11.05 10.94 13.87
N VAL A 122 -12.11 10.87 13.06
CA VAL A 122 -13.47 10.59 13.55
C VAL A 122 -13.52 9.24 14.26
N LYS A 123 -12.96 8.18 13.66
CA LYS A 123 -12.87 6.85 14.29
C LYS A 123 -12.13 6.87 15.63
N ILE A 124 -11.04 7.62 15.75
CA ILE A 124 -10.31 7.78 17.02
C ILE A 124 -11.19 8.49 18.06
N ARG A 125 -11.91 9.55 17.68
CA ARG A 125 -12.83 10.25 18.60
C ARG A 125 -13.96 9.34 19.06
N THR A 126 -14.55 8.54 18.17
CA THR A 126 -15.57 7.54 18.52
C THR A 126 -15.01 6.45 19.45
N SER A 127 -13.76 6.01 19.23
CA SER A 127 -13.06 5.08 20.12
C SER A 127 -12.83 5.69 21.50
N ARG A 128 -12.48 6.98 21.58
CA ARG A 128 -12.37 7.73 22.84
C ARG A 128 -13.70 7.79 23.58
N GLU A 129 -14.79 8.10 22.89
CA GLU A 129 -16.13 8.12 23.49
C GLU A 129 -16.54 6.75 24.04
N SER A 130 -16.23 5.68 23.32
CA SER A 130 -16.48 4.31 23.76
C SER A 130 -15.67 3.96 25.01
N GLY A 131 -14.37 4.27 25.01
CA GLY A 131 -13.51 4.10 26.19
C GLY A 131 -13.98 4.92 27.39
N MET A 132 -14.44 6.15 27.18
CA MET A 132 -15.00 6.99 28.25
C MET A 132 -16.30 6.40 28.83
N LYS A 133 -17.16 5.81 27.98
CA LYS A 133 -18.37 5.10 28.45
C LYS A 133 -18.01 3.88 29.29
N GLU A 134 -16.99 3.12 28.91
CA GLU A 134 -16.50 1.97 29.69
C GLU A 134 -15.90 2.40 31.02
N LEU A 135 -15.05 3.45 31.04
CA LEU A 135 -14.52 4.01 32.28
C LEU A 135 -15.63 4.43 33.24
N LYS A 136 -16.71 5.03 32.72
CA LYS A 136 -17.88 5.40 33.52
C LYS A 136 -18.60 4.17 34.09
N LYS A 137 -18.71 3.07 33.33
CA LYS A 137 -19.29 1.80 33.82
C LYS A 137 -18.45 1.17 34.93
N LEU A 138 -17.13 1.31 34.85
CA LEU A 138 -16.18 0.83 35.85
C LEU A 138 -16.10 1.73 37.11
N GLY A 139 -16.92 2.79 37.19
CA GLY A 139 -16.97 3.68 38.35
C GLY A 139 -15.90 4.78 38.37
N HIS A 140 -15.12 4.93 37.29
CA HIS A 140 -14.13 6.00 37.20
C HIS A 140 -14.80 7.34 36.85
N ALA A 141 -14.43 8.39 37.58
CA ALA A 141 -14.88 9.76 37.32
C ALA A 141 -14.28 10.32 36.03
N LYS A 142 -14.93 11.36 35.47
CA LYS A 142 -14.47 12.09 34.26
C LYS A 142 -13.07 12.72 34.40
N HIS A 143 -12.57 12.89 35.62
CA HIS A 143 -11.26 13.44 35.94
C HIS A 143 -10.31 12.41 36.58
N SER A 144 -10.50 11.13 36.26
CA SER A 144 -9.58 10.07 36.67
C SER A 144 -8.30 10.10 35.82
N LYS A 145 -7.18 9.58 36.36
CA LYS A 145 -5.93 9.41 35.59
C LYS A 145 -6.15 8.66 34.27
N PHE A 146 -7.05 7.68 34.26
CA PHE A 146 -7.42 6.94 33.05
C PHE A 146 -8.10 7.80 31.98
N ALA A 147 -8.91 8.78 32.38
CA ALA A 147 -9.52 9.73 31.43
C ALA A 147 -8.47 10.65 30.81
N ASP A 148 -7.50 11.12 31.61
CA ASP A 148 -6.37 11.94 31.13
C ASP A 148 -5.45 11.16 30.19
N GLU A 149 -5.15 9.89 30.50
CA GLU A 149 -4.36 9.01 29.63
C GLU A 149 -5.06 8.75 28.29
N LEU A 150 -6.37 8.51 28.32
CA LEU A 150 -7.18 8.33 27.11
C LEU A 150 -7.19 9.58 26.23
N GLN A 151 -7.26 10.77 26.84
CA GLN A 151 -7.17 12.04 26.14
C GLN A 151 -5.77 12.26 25.54
N LYS A 152 -4.70 12.06 26.32
CA LYS A 152 -3.31 12.16 25.83
C LYS A 152 -3.04 11.22 24.67
N SER A 153 -3.53 9.97 24.75
CA SER A 153 -3.42 8.99 23.67
C SER A 153 -4.14 9.46 22.40
N THR A 154 -5.36 9.99 22.54
CA THR A 154 -6.15 10.55 21.43
C THR A 154 -5.41 11.73 20.76
N ASP A 155 -4.87 12.65 21.54
CA ASP A 155 -4.15 13.82 21.04
C ASP A 155 -2.85 13.42 20.32
N LYS A 156 -2.13 12.43 20.85
CA LYS A 156 -0.95 11.87 20.20
C LYS A 156 -1.30 11.28 18.83
N HIS A 157 -2.29 10.39 18.77
CA HIS A 157 -2.68 9.76 17.51
C HIS A 157 -3.21 10.77 16.48
N THR A 158 -3.91 11.82 16.92
CA THR A 158 -4.38 12.89 16.03
C THR A 158 -3.20 13.63 15.42
N LYS A 159 -2.18 13.99 16.23
CA LYS A 159 -0.94 14.62 15.74
C LYS A 159 -0.18 13.71 14.79
N ASP A 160 -0.09 12.42 15.09
CA ASP A 160 0.59 11.45 14.22
C ASP A 160 -0.08 11.38 12.84
N ILE A 161 -1.42 11.38 12.78
CA ILE A 161 -2.18 11.40 11.52
C ILE A 161 -1.87 12.68 10.71
N ASP A 162 -1.91 13.84 11.36
CA ASP A 162 -1.62 15.12 10.69
C ASP A 162 -0.18 15.17 10.16
N ALA A 163 0.79 14.69 10.93
CA ALA A 163 2.19 14.61 10.52
C ALA A 163 2.39 13.69 9.31
N LEU A 164 1.70 12.54 9.28
CA LEU A 164 1.79 11.59 8.17
C LEU A 164 1.21 12.17 6.87
N VAL A 165 0.07 12.86 6.93
CA VAL A 165 -0.52 13.53 5.77
C VAL A 165 0.37 14.67 5.27
N ALA A 166 0.94 15.46 6.18
CA ALA A 166 1.86 16.53 5.83
C ALA A 166 3.13 15.98 5.14
N LYS A 167 3.66 14.85 5.62
CA LYS A 167 4.78 14.16 4.99
C LYS A 167 4.45 13.74 3.55
N LEU A 168 3.27 13.13 3.34
CA LEU A 168 2.81 12.75 1.99
C LEU A 168 2.62 13.97 1.08
N LYS A 169 2.06 15.08 1.59
CA LYS A 169 1.93 16.32 0.80
C LYS A 169 3.31 16.83 0.35
N LYS A 170 4.30 16.79 1.25
CA LYS A 170 5.66 17.23 0.96
C LYS A 170 6.37 16.36 -0.08
N SER A 171 6.15 15.04 -0.08
CA SER A 171 6.72 14.14 -1.09
C SER A 171 6.13 14.31 -2.50
N ILE A 172 5.09 15.14 -2.63
CA ILE A 172 4.37 15.39 -3.90
C ILE A 172 4.74 16.72 -4.51
N SER A 173 5.04 17.70 -3.66
CA SER A 173 5.57 19.00 -4.05
C SER A 173 7.08 19.00 -4.34
N ALA A 174 7.79 17.93 -3.96
CA ALA A 174 9.22 17.74 -4.21
C ALA A 174 9.44 16.91 -5.48
#